data_AF-A0A151BHD6-F1
#
_entry.id   AF-A0A151BHD6-F1
#
_cell.length_a   1.000
_cell.length_b   1.000
_cell.length_c   1.000
_cell.angle_alpha   90.00
_cell.angle_beta   90.00
_cell.angle_gamma   90.00
#
_symmetry.space_group_name_H-M   'P 1'
#
loop_
_entity.id
_entity.type
_entity.pdbx_description
1 polymer ?
#
loop_
_entity_poly.entity_id
_entity_poly.type
_entity_poly.pdbx_seq_one_letter_code
_entity_poly.pdbx_strand_id
1 'polypeptide(L)'
;MDEIPRARFVIQTNGTLVRRLEPEYWRRFETVLLSIDGRQEVTDHYRGSGVYRRVLEAARWLRLNGFRGDLVARMTVTEITDIYLDVKHLLELGLFDHVHWQLDVVWSNRWRDFDGWCERSYLPGLKRLINLWLDEAERGIVLGIVPIIGVLGAMVKGERLDCPPCGAGKTSLAISTDGTILACPIAVDARWARLGNIIEDSRLKVVGKVGIGEPCLSCTYLKYCGGRCLYSHIERLWGEDGFRRVCRVTIKLIEGLLEIKGRVIELLRGGTISLKELSYPPFNNTTEIIP
;
A
#
# COMPACT_ATOMS: atom_id res chain seq x y z
N MET A 1 7.50 -10.57 20.86
CA MET A 1 8.65 -9.76 20.39
C MET A 1 9.93 -10.15 21.12
N ASP A 2 9.83 -10.57 22.39
CA ASP A 2 10.97 -10.93 23.24
C ASP A 2 11.68 -12.22 22.80
N GLU A 3 10.93 -13.21 22.32
CA GLU A 3 11.49 -14.48 21.81
C GLU A 3 12.26 -14.36 20.48
N ILE A 4 12.02 -13.29 19.72
CA ILE A 4 12.65 -13.06 18.41
C ILE A 4 13.17 -11.62 18.32
N PRO A 5 14.13 -11.22 19.18
CA PRO A 5 14.50 -9.82 19.37
C PRO A 5 15.20 -9.20 18.16
N ARG A 6 15.67 -10.01 17.21
CA ARG A 6 16.31 -9.56 15.95
C ARG A 6 15.33 -9.36 14.80
N ALA A 7 14.06 -9.73 14.97
CA ALA A 7 13.04 -9.54 13.94
C ALA A 7 12.66 -8.05 13.83
N ARG A 8 12.27 -7.63 12.62
CA ARG A 8 11.60 -6.34 12.40
C ARG A 8 10.11 -6.55 12.60
N PHE A 9 9.48 -5.67 13.37
CA PHE A 9 8.06 -5.78 13.67
C PHE A 9 7.27 -4.70 12.95
N VAL A 10 6.16 -5.12 12.34
CA VAL A 10 5.18 -4.24 11.69
C VAL A 10 3.80 -4.61 12.18
N ILE A 11 2.94 -3.61 12.37
CA ILE A 11 1.57 -3.83 12.79
C ILE A 11 0.61 -2.96 11.99
N GLN A 12 -0.46 -3.57 11.50
CA GLN A 12 -1.63 -2.86 10.99
C GLN A 12 -2.76 -2.94 12.02
N THR A 13 -3.36 -1.81 12.37
CA THR A 13 -4.40 -1.73 13.40
C THR A 13 -5.41 -0.63 13.10
N ASN A 14 -6.64 -0.79 13.62
CA ASN A 14 -7.65 0.27 13.57
C ASN A 14 -7.40 1.40 14.61
N GLY A 15 -6.35 1.28 15.43
CA GLY A 15 -5.94 2.29 16.41
C GLY A 15 -6.84 2.44 17.64
N THR A 16 -8.03 1.84 17.66
CA THR A 16 -9.05 2.10 18.71
C THR A 16 -8.65 1.58 20.10
N LEU A 17 -7.72 0.63 20.17
CA LEU A 17 -7.24 -0.01 21.40
C LEU A 17 -5.74 0.16 21.60
N VAL A 18 -5.13 1.22 21.06
CA VAL A 18 -3.67 1.44 21.10
C VAL A 18 -3.08 1.38 22.52
N ARG A 19 -3.87 1.81 23.53
CA ARG A 19 -3.48 1.86 24.94
C ARG A 19 -3.45 0.49 25.64
N ARG A 20 -3.91 -0.58 24.98
CA ARG A 20 -3.87 -1.95 25.53
C ARG A 20 -2.51 -2.63 25.40
N LEU A 21 -1.60 -2.06 24.61
CA LEU A 21 -0.23 -2.50 24.50
C LEU A 21 0.68 -1.44 25.12
N GLU A 22 1.64 -1.87 25.94
CA GLU A 22 2.55 -0.99 26.65
C GLU A 22 3.39 -0.17 25.67
N PRO A 23 3.68 1.12 25.99
CA PRO A 23 4.51 1.99 25.15
C PRO A 23 5.85 1.39 24.71
N GLU A 24 6.46 0.54 25.53
CA GLU A 24 7.74 -0.09 25.21
C GLU A 24 7.69 -1.06 24.02
N TYR A 25 6.57 -1.75 23.84
CA TYR A 25 6.36 -2.60 22.66
C TYR A 25 6.06 -1.75 21.43
N TRP A 26 5.31 -0.66 21.57
CA TRP A 26 5.08 0.29 20.47
C TRP A 26 6.38 0.82 19.89
N ARG A 27 7.35 1.20 20.74
CA ARG A 27 8.66 1.70 20.32
C ARG A 27 9.53 0.68 19.56
N ARG A 28 9.17 -0.61 19.59
CA ARG A 28 9.90 -1.68 18.92
C ARG A 28 9.32 -2.04 17.55
N PHE A 29 8.19 -1.47 17.17
CA PHE A 29 7.72 -1.55 15.78
C PHE A 29 8.57 -0.62 14.90
N GLU A 30 8.91 -1.09 13.72
CA GLU A 30 9.55 -0.28 12.68
C GLU A 30 8.51 0.46 11.85
N THR A 31 7.31 -0.12 11.72
CA THR A 31 6.18 0.48 10.98
C THR A 31 4.86 0.19 11.69
N VAL A 32 4.02 1.21 11.83
CA VAL A 32 2.64 1.10 12.31
C VAL A 32 1.71 1.66 11.24
N LEU A 33 0.79 0.84 10.75
CA LEU A 33 -0.24 1.23 9.79
C LEU A 33 -1.55 1.45 10.55
N LEU A 34 -2.06 2.69 10.52
CA LEU A 34 -3.35 3.04 11.11
C LEU A 34 -4.41 3.13 10.03
N SER A 35 -5.50 2.36 10.20
CA SER A 35 -6.60 2.34 9.25
C SER A 35 -7.44 3.62 9.31
N ILE A 36 -7.23 4.52 8.34
CA ILE A 36 -7.92 5.81 8.19
C ILE A 36 -8.05 6.11 6.70
N ASP A 37 -9.25 6.46 6.23
CA ASP A 37 -9.56 6.47 4.79
C ASP A 37 -9.48 7.85 4.14
N GLY A 38 -9.23 8.91 4.92
CA GLY A 38 -9.19 10.28 4.44
C GLY A 38 -9.77 11.25 5.45
N ARG A 39 -10.60 12.16 4.95
CA ARG A 39 -11.37 13.09 5.78
C ARG A 39 -12.34 12.35 6.71
N GLN A 40 -12.89 13.07 7.69
CA GLN A 40 -13.74 12.49 8.71
C GLN A 40 -14.99 11.83 8.10
N GLU A 41 -15.66 12.50 7.17
CA GLU A 41 -16.87 12.01 6.52
C GLU A 41 -16.63 10.70 5.75
N VAL A 42 -15.46 10.53 5.15
CA VAL A 42 -15.09 9.30 4.40
C VAL A 42 -14.76 8.17 5.37
N THR A 43 -13.93 8.46 6.38
CA THR A 43 -13.50 7.48 7.38
C THR A 43 -14.67 6.98 8.22
N ASP A 44 -15.50 7.88 8.76
CA ASP A 44 -16.59 7.52 9.65
C ASP A 44 -17.74 6.80 8.91
N HIS A 45 -17.90 7.02 7.60
CA HIS A 45 -18.92 6.36 6.78
C HIS A 45 -18.76 4.83 6.77
N TYR A 46 -17.53 4.34 6.55
CA TYR A 46 -17.26 2.91 6.44
C TYR A 46 -16.74 2.28 7.73
N ARG A 47 -16.05 3.06 8.58
CA ARG A 47 -15.43 2.53 9.80
C ARG A 47 -16.25 2.76 11.05
N GLY A 48 -17.32 3.57 10.96
CA GLY A 48 -18.22 3.90 12.05
C GLY A 48 -17.94 5.26 12.67
N SER A 49 -18.99 5.86 13.23
CA SER A 49 -18.95 7.21 13.80
C SER A 49 -17.83 7.39 14.83
N GLY A 50 -17.06 8.47 14.70
CA GLY A 50 -15.98 8.83 15.61
C GLY A 50 -14.70 8.00 15.47
N VAL A 51 -14.61 7.08 14.50
CA VAL A 51 -13.36 6.34 14.25
C VAL A 51 -12.26 7.27 13.78
N TYR A 52 -12.54 8.21 12.89
CA TYR A 52 -11.57 9.22 12.46
C TYR A 52 -10.85 9.88 13.64
N ARG A 53 -11.64 10.40 14.60
CA ARG A 53 -11.11 11.06 15.80
C ARG A 53 -10.26 10.11 16.64
N ARG A 54 -10.74 8.88 16.88
CA ARG A 54 -9.99 7.87 17.64
C ARG A 54 -8.67 7.49 16.99
N VAL A 55 -8.62 7.41 15.66
CA VAL A 55 -7.38 7.11 14.94
C VAL A 55 -6.38 8.27 15.05
N LEU A 56 -6.84 9.52 14.94
CA LEU A 56 -5.96 10.68 15.16
C LEU A 56 -5.44 10.76 16.60
N GLU A 57 -6.28 10.44 17.58
CA GLU A 57 -5.86 10.34 18.98
C GLU A 57 -4.82 9.23 19.18
N ALA A 58 -5.00 8.09 18.51
CA ALA A 58 -4.03 6.99 18.54
C ALA A 58 -2.69 7.39 17.91
N ALA A 59 -2.71 8.04 16.74
CA ALA A 59 -1.52 8.55 16.07
C ALA A 59 -0.72 9.51 16.95
N ARG A 60 -1.40 10.50 17.55
CA ARG A 60 -0.78 11.43 18.51
C ARG A 60 -0.24 10.71 19.74
N TRP A 61 -1.00 9.77 20.29
CA TRP A 61 -0.59 9.00 21.46
C TRP A 61 0.69 8.19 21.18
N LEU A 62 0.81 7.54 20.01
CA LEU A 62 2.02 6.81 19.61
C LEU A 62 3.24 7.74 19.59
N ARG A 63 3.12 8.91 18.94
CA ARG A 63 4.21 9.92 18.88
C ARG A 63 4.60 10.43 20.27
N LEU A 64 3.61 10.79 21.10
CA LEU A 64 3.84 11.24 22.47
C LEU A 64 4.53 10.18 23.34
N ASN A 65 4.31 8.89 23.06
CA ASN A 65 4.91 7.77 23.78
C ASN A 65 6.23 7.26 23.16
N GLY A 66 6.81 8.05 22.24
CA GLY A 66 8.16 7.85 21.73
C GLY A 66 8.25 6.89 20.53
N PHE A 67 7.15 6.56 19.85
CA PHE A 67 7.21 5.83 18.59
C PHE A 67 7.87 6.69 17.50
N ARG A 68 9.05 6.24 17.03
CA ARG A 68 9.86 6.91 15.99
C ARG A 68 9.90 6.16 14.66
N GLY A 69 9.27 5.00 14.58
CA GLY A 69 9.11 4.26 13.34
C GLY A 69 8.17 4.96 12.38
N ASP A 70 8.01 4.33 11.22
CA ASP A 70 7.15 4.78 10.13
C ASP A 70 5.67 4.67 10.51
N LEU A 71 4.96 5.79 10.62
CA LEU A 71 3.52 5.85 10.87
C LEU A 71 2.77 6.08 9.57
N VAL A 72 2.08 5.06 9.10
CA VAL A 72 1.41 5.06 7.79
C VAL A 72 -0.09 5.23 7.97
N ALA A 73 -0.67 6.22 7.28
CA ALA A 73 -2.12 6.27 7.07
C ALA A 73 -2.50 5.24 6.00
N ARG A 74 -3.27 4.22 6.40
CA ARG A 74 -3.68 3.10 5.55
C ARG A 74 -5.14 3.27 5.13
N MET A 75 -5.37 3.68 3.89
CA MET A 75 -6.69 4.01 3.35
C MET A 75 -7.31 2.89 2.51
N THR A 76 -8.57 2.58 2.73
CA THR A 76 -9.39 1.83 1.76
C THR A 76 -10.16 2.84 0.91
N VAL A 77 -9.88 2.89 -0.40
CA VAL A 77 -10.51 3.85 -1.33
C VAL A 77 -11.79 3.27 -1.87
N THR A 78 -12.90 4.02 -1.78
CA THR A 78 -14.25 3.58 -2.16
C THR A 78 -14.89 4.59 -3.12
N GLU A 79 -16.13 4.34 -3.57
CA GLU A 79 -16.87 5.25 -4.48
C GLU A 79 -17.04 6.68 -3.95
N ILE A 80 -17.02 6.88 -2.62
CA ILE A 80 -17.19 8.23 -2.03
C ILE A 80 -15.85 8.95 -1.83
N THR A 81 -14.72 8.25 -2.00
CA THR A 81 -13.40 8.82 -1.81
C THR A 81 -13.05 9.77 -2.96
N ASP A 82 -12.56 10.96 -2.61
CA ASP A 82 -11.84 11.83 -3.54
C ASP A 82 -10.36 11.68 -3.23
N ILE A 83 -9.65 10.93 -4.07
CA ILE A 83 -8.27 10.52 -3.76
C ILE A 83 -7.36 11.73 -3.50
N TYR A 84 -7.57 12.85 -4.20
CA TYR A 84 -6.75 14.04 -4.00
C TYR A 84 -7.06 14.69 -2.65
N LEU A 85 -8.34 14.96 -2.35
CA LEU A 85 -8.72 15.64 -1.11
C LEU A 85 -8.37 14.78 0.12
N ASP A 86 -8.61 13.48 0.03
CA ASP A 86 -8.42 12.56 1.15
C ASP A 86 -6.94 12.29 1.44
N VAL A 87 -6.10 12.09 0.42
CA VAL A 87 -4.64 11.96 0.60
C VAL A 87 -4.04 13.29 1.07
N LYS A 88 -4.40 14.41 0.43
CA LYS A 88 -3.88 15.75 0.81
C LYS A 88 -4.23 16.08 2.26
N HIS A 89 -5.47 15.82 2.67
CA HIS A 89 -5.90 15.99 4.06
C HIS A 89 -5.00 15.23 5.04
N LEU A 90 -4.72 13.96 4.77
CA LEU A 90 -3.88 13.13 5.65
C LEU A 90 -2.43 13.60 5.71
N LEU A 91 -1.88 14.11 4.60
CA LEU A 91 -0.55 14.74 4.56
C LEU A 91 -0.52 16.02 5.40
N GLU A 92 -1.53 16.88 5.26
CA GLU A 92 -1.61 18.18 5.95
C GLU A 92 -1.82 18.07 7.46
N LEU A 93 -2.29 16.92 7.97
CA LEU A 93 -2.36 16.67 9.40
C LEU A 93 -0.97 16.67 10.08
N GLY A 94 0.11 16.41 9.33
CA GLY A 94 1.48 16.34 9.87
C GLY A 94 1.69 15.23 10.91
N LEU A 95 0.82 14.22 10.92
CA LEU A 95 0.86 13.10 11.87
C LEU A 95 1.51 11.84 11.29
N PHE A 96 1.33 11.60 9.99
CA PHE A 96 1.76 10.40 9.29
C PHE A 96 3.02 10.68 8.48
N ASP A 97 3.97 9.74 8.50
CA ASP A 97 5.14 9.83 7.64
C ASP A 97 4.78 9.46 6.19
N HIS A 98 3.86 8.51 6.03
CA HIS A 98 3.42 8.02 4.74
C HIS A 98 1.90 7.87 4.65
N VAL A 99 1.38 8.03 3.42
CA VAL A 99 0.00 7.75 3.06
C VAL A 99 -0.02 6.65 2.00
N HIS A 100 -0.75 5.58 2.28
CA HIS A 100 -0.88 4.41 1.41
C HIS A 100 -2.35 4.04 1.27
N TRP A 101 -2.79 3.75 0.03
CA TRP A 101 -4.15 3.31 -0.23
C TRP A 101 -4.21 2.04 -1.07
N GLN A 102 -5.33 1.35 -0.96
CA GLN A 102 -5.72 0.26 -1.86
C GLN A 102 -7.17 0.50 -2.28
N LEU A 103 -7.49 0.26 -3.54
CA LEU A 103 -8.83 0.44 -4.10
C LEU A 103 -9.79 -0.65 -3.63
N ASP A 104 -10.98 -0.34 -3.11
CA ASP A 104 -12.01 -1.33 -2.74
C ASP A 104 -12.64 -2.04 -3.96
N VAL A 105 -11.83 -2.60 -4.86
CA VAL A 105 -12.25 -3.16 -6.15
C VAL A 105 -11.84 -4.63 -6.23
N VAL A 106 -12.67 -5.44 -6.88
CA VAL A 106 -12.42 -6.87 -7.13
C VAL A 106 -12.26 -7.78 -5.89
N TRP A 107 -12.63 -7.28 -4.72
CA TRP A 107 -12.84 -8.04 -3.48
C TRP A 107 -14.23 -7.78 -2.85
N SER A 108 -14.93 -6.74 -3.29
CA SER A 108 -16.30 -6.43 -2.93
C SER A 108 -17.22 -6.51 -4.15
N ASN A 109 -18.53 -6.41 -3.94
CA ASN A 109 -19.49 -6.31 -5.03
C ASN A 109 -19.13 -5.15 -5.95
N ARG A 110 -19.45 -5.31 -7.24
CA ARG A 110 -19.15 -4.27 -8.23
C ARG A 110 -19.80 -2.95 -7.83
N TRP A 111 -18.98 -1.92 -7.87
CA TRP A 111 -19.33 -0.52 -7.70
C TRP A 111 -20.43 -0.12 -8.70
N ARG A 112 -21.32 0.80 -8.29
CA ARG A 112 -22.44 1.27 -9.11
C ARG A 112 -21.95 1.97 -10.37
N ASP A 113 -20.91 2.80 -10.26
CA ASP A 113 -20.35 3.57 -11.38
C ASP A 113 -18.82 3.69 -11.26
N PHE A 114 -18.12 2.55 -11.34
CA PHE A 114 -16.65 2.52 -11.26
C PHE A 114 -15.97 3.40 -12.34
N ASP A 115 -16.43 3.33 -13.58
CA ASP A 115 -15.82 4.09 -14.67
C ASP A 115 -16.08 5.59 -14.53
N GLY A 116 -17.31 5.98 -14.21
CA GLY A 116 -17.63 7.38 -14.00
C GLY A 116 -16.92 7.96 -12.77
N TRP A 117 -16.75 7.18 -11.69
CA TRP A 117 -15.90 7.58 -10.57
C TRP A 117 -14.42 7.73 -11.00
N CYS A 118 -13.90 6.81 -11.82
CA CYS A 118 -12.54 6.91 -12.35
C CYS A 118 -12.34 8.19 -13.15
N GLU A 119 -13.25 8.51 -14.06
CA GLU A 119 -13.15 9.65 -14.97
C GLU A 119 -13.37 10.98 -14.25
N ARG A 120 -14.34 11.05 -13.34
CA ARG A 120 -14.73 12.31 -12.67
C ARG A 120 -13.89 12.62 -11.43
N SER A 121 -13.37 11.61 -10.74
CA SER A 121 -12.67 11.78 -9.47
C SER A 121 -11.27 11.17 -9.45
N TYR A 122 -11.15 9.84 -9.60
CA TYR A 122 -9.89 9.17 -9.28
C TYR A 122 -8.72 9.53 -10.22
N LEU A 123 -8.90 9.48 -11.54
CA LEU A 123 -7.82 9.77 -12.50
C LEU A 123 -7.42 11.26 -12.48
N PRO A 124 -8.35 12.24 -12.48
CA PRO A 124 -7.98 13.64 -12.27
C PRO A 124 -7.31 13.88 -10.92
N GLY A 125 -7.81 13.28 -9.84
CA GLY A 125 -7.24 13.38 -8.51
C GLY A 125 -5.82 12.82 -8.44
N LEU A 126 -5.58 11.68 -9.09
CA LEU A 126 -4.27 11.06 -9.17
C LEU A 126 -3.26 11.96 -9.91
N LYS A 127 -3.65 12.55 -11.03
CA LYS A 127 -2.82 13.52 -11.75
C LYS A 127 -2.47 14.73 -10.87
N ARG A 128 -3.44 15.23 -10.10
CA ARG A 128 -3.21 16.34 -9.15
C ARG A 128 -2.26 15.94 -8.01
N LEU A 129 -2.32 14.70 -7.52
CA LEU A 129 -1.38 14.19 -6.51
C LEU A 129 0.05 14.06 -7.07
N ILE A 130 0.20 13.60 -8.31
CA ILE A 130 1.51 13.51 -8.98
C ILE A 130 2.12 14.90 -9.15
N ASN A 131 1.31 15.89 -9.58
CA ASN A 131 1.78 17.27 -9.70
C ASN A 131 2.13 17.88 -8.34
N LEU A 132 1.27 17.71 -7.33
CA LEU A 132 1.56 18.15 -5.96
C LEU A 132 2.87 17.56 -5.44
N TRP A 133 3.09 16.26 -5.67
CA TRP A 133 4.32 15.59 -5.27
C TRP A 133 5.54 16.17 -5.98
N LEU A 134 5.44 16.43 -7.30
CA LEU A 134 6.53 17.03 -8.07
C LEU A 134 6.84 18.45 -7.60
N ASP A 135 5.82 19.29 -7.42
CA ASP A 135 5.97 20.69 -6.98
C ASP A 135 6.70 20.79 -5.63
N GLU A 136 6.38 19.89 -4.68
CA GLU A 136 7.06 19.82 -3.39
C GLU A 136 8.48 19.23 -3.51
N ALA A 137 8.68 18.23 -4.38
CA ALA A 137 10.00 17.67 -4.65
C ALA A 137 10.96 18.70 -5.26
N GLU A 138 10.47 19.60 -6.12
CA GLU A 138 11.27 20.72 -6.65
C GLU A 138 11.71 21.71 -5.56
N ARG A 139 10.98 21.77 -4.44
CA ARG A 139 11.33 22.53 -3.24
C ARG A 139 12.20 21.76 -2.26
N GLY A 140 12.58 20.52 -2.61
CA GLY A 140 13.37 19.63 -1.77
C GLY A 140 12.57 18.87 -0.71
N ILE A 141 11.25 18.76 -0.88
CA ILE A 141 10.36 18.05 0.04
C ILE A 141 9.79 16.81 -0.66
N VAL A 142 10.18 15.62 -0.21
CA VAL A 142 9.60 14.36 -0.70
C VAL A 142 8.37 14.00 0.13
N LEU A 143 7.17 14.12 -0.46
CA LEU A 143 5.95 13.68 0.20
C LEU A 143 5.88 12.14 0.25
N GLY A 144 5.53 11.59 1.41
CA GLY A 144 5.42 10.16 1.67
C GLY A 144 4.22 9.47 1.02
N ILE A 145 3.95 9.72 -0.26
CA ILE A 145 2.83 9.13 -1.00
C ILE A 145 3.30 7.78 -1.58
N VAL A 146 2.96 6.68 -0.90
CA VAL A 146 3.56 5.35 -1.13
C VAL A 146 3.49 4.90 -2.60
N PRO A 147 2.34 4.94 -3.29
CA PRO A 147 2.29 4.55 -4.70
C PRO A 147 3.16 5.39 -5.63
N ILE A 148 3.40 6.66 -5.29
CA ILE A 148 4.23 7.56 -6.10
C ILE A 148 5.71 7.24 -5.85
N ILE A 149 6.15 7.27 -4.60
CA ILE A 149 7.57 7.07 -4.27
C ILE A 149 8.04 5.63 -4.56
N GLY A 150 7.20 4.63 -4.34
CA GLY A 150 7.55 3.23 -4.60
C GLY A 150 7.73 2.93 -6.08
N VAL A 151 6.82 3.42 -6.92
CA VAL A 151 6.91 3.24 -8.38
C VAL A 151 8.02 4.10 -8.99
N LEU A 152 8.12 5.38 -8.61
CA LEU A 152 9.20 6.26 -9.08
C LEU A 152 10.57 5.73 -8.65
N GLY A 153 10.71 5.25 -7.42
CA GLY A 153 11.95 4.66 -6.90
C GLY A 153 12.47 3.54 -7.79
N ALA A 154 11.60 2.58 -8.16
CA ALA A 154 11.97 1.53 -9.11
C ALA A 154 12.29 2.09 -10.51
N MET A 155 11.49 3.04 -11.00
CA MET A 155 11.67 3.65 -12.31
C MET A 155 13.02 4.38 -12.47
N VAL A 156 13.45 5.15 -11.46
CA VAL A 156 14.70 5.92 -11.52
C VAL A 156 15.94 5.05 -11.32
N LYS A 157 15.83 3.96 -10.55
CA LYS A 157 16.89 2.96 -10.39
C LYS A 157 17.02 2.02 -11.60
N GLY A 158 16.02 2.00 -12.49
CA GLY A 158 15.95 1.04 -13.59
C GLY A 158 15.66 -0.39 -13.13
N GLU A 159 15.10 -0.53 -11.92
CA GLU A 159 14.74 -1.80 -11.31
C GLU A 159 13.34 -2.23 -11.73
N ARG A 160 13.05 -3.52 -11.58
CA ARG A 160 11.69 -4.06 -11.74
C ARG A 160 11.07 -4.21 -10.35
N LEU A 161 9.78 -3.90 -10.22
CA LEU A 161 9.06 -4.30 -9.02
C LEU A 161 8.99 -5.82 -8.92
N ASP A 162 8.96 -6.31 -7.68
CA ASP A 162 8.65 -7.70 -7.38
C ASP A 162 7.30 -8.10 -7.99
N CYS A 163 7.14 -9.39 -8.25
CA CYS A 163 5.98 -9.93 -8.94
C CYS A 163 5.39 -11.10 -8.13
N PRO A 164 4.36 -10.88 -7.29
CA PRO A 164 3.64 -9.61 -7.05
C PRO A 164 4.44 -8.58 -6.22
N PRO A 165 4.13 -7.26 -6.27
CA PRO A 165 4.90 -6.23 -5.55
C PRO A 165 4.95 -6.40 -4.03
N CYS A 166 3.89 -6.96 -3.43
CA CYS A 166 3.84 -7.22 -1.98
C CYS A 166 4.62 -8.47 -1.56
N GLY A 167 5.15 -9.24 -2.51
CA GLY A 167 5.92 -10.46 -2.27
C GLY A 167 5.09 -11.70 -1.92
N ALA A 168 3.75 -11.59 -1.91
CA ALA A 168 2.83 -12.68 -1.56
C ALA A 168 3.16 -13.97 -2.32
N GLY A 169 3.23 -15.09 -1.59
CA GLY A 169 3.56 -16.42 -2.11
C GLY A 169 5.04 -16.66 -2.44
N LYS A 170 5.89 -15.62 -2.35
CA LYS A 170 7.32 -15.70 -2.69
C LYS A 170 8.21 -15.28 -1.51
N THR A 171 8.31 -13.98 -1.29
CA THR A 171 9.13 -13.38 -0.23
C THR A 171 8.31 -13.05 1.01
N SER A 172 6.97 -13.08 0.90
CA SER A 172 6.02 -12.89 1.99
C SER A 172 5.02 -14.05 2.03
N LEU A 173 4.80 -14.59 3.23
CA LEU A 173 3.84 -15.64 3.53
C LEU A 173 3.04 -15.22 4.76
N ALA A 174 1.77 -15.63 4.82
CA ALA A 174 0.94 -15.44 5.99
C ALA A 174 0.81 -16.76 6.76
N ILE A 175 0.72 -16.67 8.08
CA ILE A 175 0.49 -17.82 8.97
C ILE A 175 -0.78 -17.52 9.76
N SER A 176 -1.80 -18.35 9.58
CA SER A 176 -3.05 -18.27 10.32
C SER A 176 -2.87 -18.78 11.76
N THR A 177 -3.84 -18.48 12.63
CA THR A 177 -3.81 -18.87 14.05
C THR A 177 -3.83 -20.38 14.29
N ASP A 178 -4.27 -21.16 13.30
CA ASP A 178 -4.24 -22.63 13.29
C ASP A 178 -2.93 -23.22 12.73
N GLY A 179 -1.95 -22.36 12.39
CA GLY A 179 -0.69 -22.76 11.79
C GLY A 179 -0.72 -22.94 10.27
N THR A 180 -1.87 -22.75 9.61
CA THR A 180 -1.96 -22.81 8.14
C THR A 180 -1.06 -21.73 7.52
N ILE A 181 -0.22 -22.14 6.57
CA ILE A 181 0.59 -21.23 5.74
C ILE A 181 -0.25 -20.84 4.52
N LEU A 182 -0.41 -19.54 4.33
CA LEU A 182 -1.11 -18.93 3.20
C LEU A 182 -0.15 -18.12 2.32
N ALA A 183 -0.39 -18.12 1.01
CA ALA A 183 0.33 -17.27 0.06
C ALA A 183 0.03 -15.78 0.29
N CYS A 184 -1.19 -15.45 0.70
CA CYS A 184 -1.68 -14.09 0.86
C CYS A 184 -2.60 -14.01 2.09
N PRO A 185 -2.45 -13.01 2.97
CA PRO A 185 -3.21 -12.93 4.23
C PRO A 185 -4.71 -12.67 4.02
N ILE A 186 -5.13 -12.12 2.88
CA ILE A 186 -6.55 -11.87 2.58
C ILE A 186 -7.24 -13.07 1.91
N ALA A 187 -6.47 -14.10 1.54
CA ALA A 187 -6.96 -15.24 0.76
C ALA A 187 -7.31 -16.44 1.65
N VAL A 188 -7.91 -16.19 2.81
CA VAL A 188 -8.09 -17.21 3.88
C VAL A 188 -8.95 -18.40 3.44
N ASP A 189 -9.95 -18.15 2.60
CA ASP A 189 -10.88 -19.17 2.10
C ASP A 189 -10.49 -19.73 0.72
N ALA A 190 -9.44 -19.16 0.10
CA ALA A 190 -9.05 -19.51 -1.25
C ALA A 190 -8.14 -20.75 -1.26
N ARG A 191 -8.58 -21.82 -1.92
CA ARG A 191 -7.81 -23.09 -1.96
C ARG A 191 -6.42 -22.92 -2.55
N TRP A 192 -6.27 -22.10 -3.59
CA TRP A 192 -4.96 -21.83 -4.20
C TRP A 192 -3.98 -21.17 -3.22
N ALA A 193 -4.49 -20.43 -2.24
CA ALA A 193 -3.64 -19.71 -1.29
C ALA A 193 -3.14 -20.61 -0.17
N ARG A 194 -3.74 -21.79 0.09
CA ARG A 194 -3.26 -22.71 1.13
C ARG A 194 -2.01 -23.44 0.65
N LEU A 195 -0.89 -23.20 1.32
CA LEU A 195 0.42 -23.70 0.89
C LEU A 195 0.94 -24.89 1.71
N GLY A 196 0.53 -24.99 2.98
CA GLY A 196 0.99 -25.99 3.94
C GLY A 196 0.66 -25.63 5.40
N ASN A 197 1.36 -26.24 6.36
CA ASN A 197 1.29 -25.93 7.79
C ASN A 197 2.68 -25.64 8.37
N ILE A 198 2.80 -24.66 9.28
CA ILE A 198 4.08 -24.23 9.86
C ILE A 198 4.79 -25.31 10.69
N ILE A 199 4.03 -26.27 11.23
CA ILE A 199 4.57 -27.37 12.03
C ILE A 199 5.08 -28.50 11.12
N GLU A 200 4.40 -28.71 9.98
CA GLU A 200 4.62 -29.90 9.13
C GLU A 200 5.52 -29.63 7.92
N ASP A 201 5.47 -28.40 7.37
CA ASP A 201 6.10 -28.05 6.12
C ASP A 201 7.32 -27.13 6.28
N SER A 202 8.39 -27.47 5.58
CA SER A 202 9.55 -26.59 5.44
C SER A 202 9.26 -25.42 4.48
N ARG A 203 9.94 -24.28 4.69
CA ARG A 203 9.89 -23.11 3.80
C ARG A 203 10.07 -23.45 2.31
N LEU A 204 11.02 -24.33 1.98
CA LEU A 204 11.30 -24.73 0.59
C LEU A 204 10.11 -25.44 -0.08
N LYS A 205 9.27 -26.13 0.68
CA LYS A 205 8.08 -26.81 0.17
C LYS A 205 6.92 -25.86 -0.13
N VAL A 206 6.90 -24.66 0.43
CA VAL A 206 5.71 -23.77 0.38
C VAL A 206 5.92 -22.53 -0.48
N VAL A 207 7.15 -22.03 -0.59
CA VAL A 207 7.47 -20.82 -1.34
C VAL A 207 7.39 -21.05 -2.85
N GLY A 208 6.84 -20.07 -3.59
CA GLY A 208 6.87 -20.02 -5.05
C GLY A 208 5.84 -20.92 -5.75
N LYS A 209 4.94 -21.56 -5.00
CA LYS A 209 3.86 -22.41 -5.55
C LYS A 209 2.80 -21.63 -6.32
N VAL A 210 2.64 -20.34 -6.02
CA VAL A 210 1.65 -19.46 -6.64
C VAL A 210 2.34 -18.16 -7.05
N GLY A 211 1.91 -17.60 -8.18
CA GLY A 211 2.41 -16.32 -8.66
C GLY A 211 1.51 -15.72 -9.73
N ILE A 212 1.93 -14.55 -10.21
CA ILE A 212 1.30 -13.87 -11.33
C ILE A 212 1.49 -14.66 -12.62
N GLY A 213 0.41 -14.83 -13.38
CA GLY A 213 0.36 -15.47 -14.69
C GLY A 213 -0.07 -14.51 -15.81
N GLU A 214 -0.54 -15.07 -16.92
CA GLU A 214 -1.07 -14.28 -18.04
C GLU A 214 -2.40 -13.58 -17.69
N PRO A 215 -2.68 -12.38 -18.25
CA PRO A 215 -1.95 -11.69 -19.32
C PRO A 215 -0.77 -10.81 -18.85
N CYS A 216 -0.41 -10.86 -17.55
CA CYS A 216 0.57 -9.96 -16.98
C CYS A 216 2.00 -10.31 -17.40
N LEU A 217 2.33 -11.60 -17.56
CA LEU A 217 3.68 -12.04 -17.93
C LEU A 217 4.11 -11.52 -19.31
N SER A 218 3.16 -11.39 -20.24
CA SER A 218 3.38 -10.80 -21.57
C SER A 218 3.20 -9.26 -21.63
N CYS A 219 2.91 -8.60 -20.49
CA CYS A 219 2.61 -7.16 -20.46
C CYS A 219 3.86 -6.28 -20.37
N THR A 220 3.94 -5.24 -21.19
CA THR A 220 5.05 -4.26 -21.19
C THR A 220 5.13 -3.43 -19.90
N TYR A 221 4.01 -3.25 -19.20
CA TYR A 221 3.92 -2.53 -17.93
C TYR A 221 4.30 -3.39 -16.72
N LEU A 222 4.52 -4.71 -16.87
CA LEU A 222 4.80 -5.63 -15.77
C LEU A 222 5.99 -5.17 -14.90
N LYS A 223 7.03 -4.61 -15.52
CA LYS A 223 8.21 -4.11 -14.79
C LYS A 223 7.89 -3.02 -13.77
N TYR A 224 6.79 -2.28 -13.96
CA TYR A 224 6.37 -1.17 -13.09
C TYR A 224 5.21 -1.54 -12.18
N CYS A 225 4.42 -2.56 -12.50
CA CYS A 225 3.26 -2.95 -11.68
C CYS A 225 3.41 -4.29 -10.97
N GLY A 226 4.38 -5.12 -11.36
CA GLY A 226 4.58 -6.46 -10.80
C GLY A 226 3.38 -7.41 -10.93
N GLY A 227 2.39 -7.10 -11.77
CA GLY A 227 1.14 -7.87 -11.85
C GLY A 227 0.10 -7.51 -10.80
N ARG A 228 0.31 -6.44 -10.01
CA ARG A 228 -0.57 -5.94 -8.95
C ARG A 228 -0.79 -6.97 -7.84
N CYS A 229 -1.88 -6.85 -7.11
CA CYS A 229 -2.26 -7.77 -6.04
C CYS A 229 -2.49 -9.19 -6.58
N LEU A 230 -1.81 -10.18 -5.97
CA LEU A 230 -1.93 -11.61 -6.33
C LEU A 230 -3.36 -12.12 -6.22
N TYR A 231 -4.08 -11.71 -5.18
CA TYR A 231 -5.47 -12.11 -4.97
C TYR A 231 -6.36 -11.60 -6.11
N SER A 232 -6.28 -10.31 -6.43
CA SER A 232 -7.00 -9.69 -7.55
C SER A 232 -6.68 -10.38 -8.89
N HIS A 233 -5.43 -10.78 -9.09
CA HIS A 233 -4.98 -11.44 -10.30
C HIS A 233 -5.62 -12.83 -10.49
N ILE A 234 -5.77 -13.59 -9.41
CA ILE A 234 -6.28 -14.97 -9.46
C ILE A 234 -7.81 -15.00 -9.38
N GLU A 235 -8.42 -14.32 -8.42
CA GLU A 235 -9.86 -14.44 -8.14
C GLU A 235 -10.71 -13.74 -9.20
N ARG A 236 -10.24 -12.62 -9.74
CA ARG A 236 -10.92 -11.84 -10.80
C ARG A 236 -12.43 -11.71 -10.55
N LEU A 237 -12.85 -11.33 -9.34
CA LEU A 237 -14.25 -11.31 -8.92
C LEU A 237 -15.19 -10.53 -9.86
N TRP A 238 -14.69 -9.46 -10.49
CA TRP A 238 -15.44 -8.65 -11.46
C TRP A 238 -15.27 -9.15 -12.93
N GLY A 239 -14.76 -10.37 -13.10
CA GLY A 239 -14.41 -10.97 -14.39
C GLY A 239 -13.24 -10.28 -15.11
N GLU A 240 -12.98 -10.74 -16.35
CA GLU A 240 -11.93 -10.20 -17.21
C GLU A 240 -12.11 -8.70 -17.52
N ASP A 241 -13.36 -8.25 -17.70
CA ASP A 241 -13.68 -6.84 -17.95
C ASP A 241 -13.28 -5.98 -16.73
N GLY A 242 -13.67 -6.40 -15.52
CA GLY A 242 -13.26 -5.71 -14.29
C GLY A 242 -11.75 -5.69 -14.13
N PHE A 243 -11.07 -6.82 -14.37
CA PHE A 243 -9.61 -6.89 -14.34
C PHE A 243 -8.97 -5.87 -15.29
N ARG A 244 -9.44 -5.76 -16.54
CA ARG A 244 -8.94 -4.79 -17.53
C ARG A 244 -9.21 -3.34 -17.12
N ARG A 245 -10.39 -3.04 -16.55
CA ARG A 245 -10.74 -1.69 -16.08
C ARG A 245 -9.82 -1.23 -14.96
N VAL A 246 -9.56 -2.08 -13.97
CA VAL A 246 -8.63 -1.72 -12.87
C VAL A 246 -7.18 -1.68 -13.37
N CYS A 247 -6.80 -2.56 -14.31
CA CYS A 247 -5.49 -2.50 -14.97
C CYS A 247 -5.27 -1.17 -15.70
N ARG A 248 -6.28 -0.65 -16.42
CA ARG A 248 -6.24 0.67 -17.07
C ARG A 248 -5.94 1.79 -16.08
N VAL A 249 -6.53 1.76 -14.89
CA VAL A 249 -6.28 2.74 -13.83
C VAL A 249 -4.83 2.68 -13.33
N THR A 250 -4.28 1.48 -13.17
CA THR A 250 -2.86 1.28 -12.82
C THR A 250 -1.92 1.78 -13.91
N ILE A 251 -2.26 1.54 -15.18
CA ILE A 251 -1.48 2.05 -16.32
C ILE A 251 -1.46 3.59 -16.29
N LYS A 252 -2.56 4.25 -15.96
CA LYS A 252 -2.61 5.72 -15.84
C LYS A 252 -1.73 6.27 -14.72
N LEU A 253 -1.61 5.59 -13.59
CA LEU A 253 -0.60 5.92 -12.57
C LEU A 253 0.80 5.86 -13.18
N ILE A 254 1.14 4.74 -13.81
CA ILE A 254 2.47 4.50 -14.37
C ILE A 254 2.82 5.52 -15.46
N GLU A 255 1.90 5.82 -16.36
CA GLU A 255 2.06 6.83 -17.42
C GLU A 255 2.34 8.21 -16.82
N GLY A 256 1.53 8.66 -15.84
CA GLY A 256 1.75 9.94 -15.17
C GLY A 256 3.10 10.03 -14.45
N LEU A 257 3.57 8.94 -13.85
CA LEU A 257 4.90 8.89 -13.22
C LEU A 257 6.04 8.87 -14.25
N LEU A 258 5.84 8.24 -15.41
CA LEU A 258 6.80 8.28 -16.52
C LEU A 258 6.95 9.69 -17.10
N GLU A 259 5.86 10.47 -17.15
CA GLU A 259 5.88 11.87 -17.61
C GLU A 259 6.82 12.74 -16.74
N ILE A 260 6.82 12.55 -15.42
CA ILE A 260 7.64 13.34 -14.51
C ILE A 260 9.03 12.74 -14.25
N LYS A 261 9.28 11.48 -14.66
CA LYS A 261 10.52 10.73 -14.38
C LYS A 261 11.79 11.50 -14.74
N GLY A 262 11.82 12.15 -15.91
CA GLY A 262 12.98 12.91 -16.36
C GLY A 262 13.35 14.03 -15.40
N ARG A 263 12.34 14.78 -14.94
CA ARG A 263 12.50 15.86 -13.98
C ARG A 263 13.00 15.35 -12.62
N VAL A 264 12.46 14.23 -12.14
CA VAL A 264 12.90 13.60 -10.87
C VAL A 264 14.39 13.21 -10.95
N ILE A 265 14.86 12.70 -12.09
CA ILE A 265 16.29 12.39 -12.28
C ILE A 265 17.15 13.65 -12.21
N GLU A 266 16.69 14.78 -12.75
CA GLU A 266 17.41 16.06 -12.63
C GLU A 266 17.50 16.52 -11.17
N LEU A 267 16.40 16.43 -10.42
CA LEU A 267 16.37 16.79 -8.99
C LEU A 267 17.32 15.91 -8.16
N LEU A 268 17.39 14.61 -8.46
CA LEU A 268 18.33 13.68 -7.84
C LEU A 268 19.79 14.02 -8.17
N ARG A 269 20.09 14.35 -9.43
CA ARG A 269 21.44 14.75 -9.85
C ARG A 269 21.87 16.08 -9.25
N GLY A 270 20.93 17.02 -9.12
CA GLY A 270 21.14 18.32 -8.48
C GLY A 270 21.23 18.26 -6.96
N GLY A 271 20.89 17.12 -6.34
CA GLY A 271 20.88 16.96 -4.88
C GLY A 271 19.71 17.67 -4.19
N THR A 272 18.69 18.13 -4.93
CA THR A 272 17.48 18.73 -4.36
C THR A 272 16.70 17.72 -3.52
N ILE A 273 16.67 16.47 -3.96
CA ILE A 273 16.10 15.33 -3.23
C ILE A 273 17.09 14.16 -3.22
N SER A 274 16.95 13.24 -2.27
CA SER A 274 17.81 12.05 -2.16
C SER A 274 17.15 10.80 -2.73
N LEU A 275 17.95 9.94 -3.39
CA LEU A 275 17.50 8.61 -3.82
C LEU A 275 17.03 7.73 -2.64
N LYS A 276 17.55 7.99 -1.44
CA LYS A 276 17.13 7.28 -0.22
C LYS A 276 15.66 7.52 0.10
N GLU A 277 15.14 8.71 -0.16
CA GLU A 277 13.74 9.09 0.10
C GLU A 277 12.77 8.42 -0.88
N LEU A 278 13.25 8.04 -2.07
CA LEU A 278 12.48 7.25 -3.05
C LEU A 278 12.64 5.74 -2.85
N SER A 279 13.45 5.30 -1.89
CA SER A 279 13.70 3.88 -1.61
C SER A 279 12.71 3.36 -0.58
N TYR A 280 11.46 3.23 -0.98
CA TYR A 280 10.37 2.82 -0.09
C TYR A 280 9.59 1.60 -0.64
N PRO A 281 9.22 0.63 0.22
CA PRO A 281 9.59 0.54 1.63
C PRO A 281 11.02 -0.07 1.80
N PRO A 282 11.77 0.27 2.86
CA PRO A 282 13.15 -0.23 3.07
C PRO A 282 13.22 -1.73 3.41
N PHE A 283 12.07 -2.33 3.70
CA PHE A 283 11.82 -3.76 3.85
C PHE A 283 10.32 -3.99 3.63
N ASN A 284 9.85 -5.24 3.54
CA ASN A 284 8.42 -5.49 3.40
C ASN A 284 7.67 -5.04 4.66
N ASN A 285 7.06 -3.84 4.60
CA ASN A 285 6.28 -3.24 5.67
C ASN A 285 4.78 -3.34 5.44
N THR A 286 4.34 -4.32 4.62
CA THR A 286 2.94 -4.62 4.29
C THR A 286 2.21 -3.59 3.42
N THR A 287 2.85 -2.49 3.02
CA THR A 287 2.26 -1.58 2.03
C THR A 287 2.28 -2.19 0.63
N GLU A 288 1.23 -1.96 -0.15
CA GLU A 288 1.20 -2.29 -1.57
C GLU A 288 1.64 -1.06 -2.38
N ILE A 289 2.71 -1.20 -3.16
CA ILE A 289 3.23 -0.13 -4.02
C ILE A 289 2.21 0.23 -5.12
N ILE A 290 1.41 -0.75 -5.56
CA ILE A 290 0.38 -0.56 -6.57
C ILE A 290 -1.00 -0.63 -5.90
N PRO A 291 -1.76 0.47 -5.89
CA PRO A 291 -3.06 0.54 -5.22
C PRO A 291 -4.20 -0.21 -5.95
#